data_AF-A0A8D8MRU6-F1
#
_entry.id   AF-A0A8D8MRU6-F1
#
_cell.length_a   1.000
_cell.length_b   1.000
_cell.length_c   1.000
_cell.angle_alpha   90.00
_cell.angle_beta   90.00
_cell.angle_gamma   90.00
#
_symmetry.space_group_name_H-M   'P 1'
#
loop_
_entity.id
_entity.type
_entity.pdbx_description
1 polymer ?
#
loop_
_entity_poly.entity_id
_entity_poly.type
_entity_poly.pdbx_seq_one_letter_code
_entity_poly.pdbx_strand_id
1 'polypeptide(L)'
;MVWSRPDKPPIPTVYHTFRAKDVDSDQLVTYRVQDFTEDRHADVIQHYRENFVDDEPLAASRKISSSKVAMAEIVAFWSWCLEQRMTVVCYKDGSDEIVGANLLHVATPEKSISSGTYVLRTCRTAVTVKTSDPKPAAQE
;
A
#
# COMPACT_ATOMS: atom_id res chain seq x y z
N MET A 1 -5.76 15.31 22.61
CA MET A 1 -6.50 14.03 22.57
C MET A 1 -5.94 13.17 21.44
N VAL A 2 -5.41 11.98 21.77
CA VAL A 2 -4.91 11.03 20.76
C VAL A 2 -6.11 10.45 19.99
N TRP A 3 -6.17 10.70 18.68
CA TRP A 3 -7.22 10.14 17.82
C TRP A 3 -7.11 8.60 17.74
N SER A 4 -8.25 7.91 17.77
CA SER A 4 -8.39 6.47 17.57
C SER A 4 -9.58 6.17 16.66
N ARG A 5 -9.48 5.12 15.82
CA ARG A 5 -10.59 4.69 14.96
C ARG A 5 -11.81 4.30 15.82
N PRO A 6 -13.01 4.82 15.53
CA PRO A 6 -14.24 4.37 16.18
C PRO A 6 -14.59 2.91 15.84
N ASP A 7 -15.34 2.22 16.72
CA ASP A 7 -15.73 0.81 16.53
C ASP A 7 -16.63 0.57 15.31
N LYS A 8 -17.25 1.62 14.76
CA LYS A 8 -18.10 1.57 13.57
C LYS A 8 -17.46 2.39 12.44
N PRO A 9 -17.39 1.86 11.21
CA PRO A 9 -17.89 0.56 10.76
C PRO A 9 -17.01 -0.63 11.22
N PRO A 10 -17.58 -1.86 11.31
CA PRO A 10 -16.85 -3.03 11.77
C PRO A 10 -15.70 -3.38 10.84
N ILE A 11 -14.65 -4.00 11.36
CA ILE A 11 -13.52 -4.48 10.57
C ILE A 11 -13.72 -5.98 10.32
N PRO A 12 -13.62 -6.48 9.07
CA PRO A 12 -13.38 -5.70 7.84
C PRO A 12 -14.67 -5.17 7.20
N THR A 13 -14.65 -3.93 6.73
CA THR A 13 -15.69 -3.36 5.84
C THR A 13 -15.18 -3.25 4.41
N VAL A 14 -16.02 -3.64 3.44
CA VAL A 14 -15.78 -3.38 2.01
C VAL A 14 -16.30 -1.98 1.68
N TYR A 15 -15.41 -1.11 1.21
CA TYR A 15 -15.73 0.28 0.89
C TYR A 15 -16.03 0.50 -0.58
N HIS A 16 -15.39 -0.27 -1.45
CA HIS A 16 -15.53 -0.07 -2.89
C HIS A 16 -15.32 -1.38 -3.65
N THR A 17 -16.06 -1.55 -4.75
CA THR A 17 -15.91 -2.67 -5.68
C THR A 17 -15.90 -2.12 -7.10
N PHE A 18 -14.97 -2.58 -7.92
CA PHE A 18 -14.81 -2.11 -9.29
C PHE A 18 -14.36 -3.25 -10.21
N ARG A 19 -14.47 -3.04 -11.53
CA ARG A 19 -13.98 -3.98 -12.54
C ARG A 19 -12.81 -3.37 -13.28
N ALA A 20 -11.72 -4.12 -13.40
CA ALA A 20 -10.54 -3.71 -14.15
C ALA A 20 -9.91 -4.94 -14.83
N LYS A 21 -8.93 -4.70 -15.70
CA LYS A 21 -8.17 -5.79 -16.32
C LYS A 21 -7.40 -6.56 -15.24
N ASP A 22 -7.21 -7.84 -15.49
CA ASP A 22 -6.39 -8.70 -14.65
C ASP A 22 -4.91 -8.28 -14.75
N VAL A 23 -4.12 -8.63 -13.74
CA VAL A 23 -2.68 -8.36 -13.73
C VAL A 23 -1.98 -9.22 -14.80
N ASP A 24 -2.42 -10.46 -14.96
CA ASP A 24 -1.81 -11.44 -15.86
C ASP A 24 -2.57 -11.63 -17.18
N SER A 25 -3.74 -11.00 -17.35
CA SER A 25 -4.58 -11.20 -18.53
C SER A 25 -5.41 -9.97 -18.91
N ASP A 26 -5.80 -9.89 -20.17
CA ASP A 26 -6.71 -8.84 -20.68
C ASP A 26 -8.17 -9.03 -20.23
N GLN A 27 -8.47 -10.01 -19.37
CA GLN A 27 -9.82 -10.27 -18.89
C GLN A 27 -10.25 -9.25 -17.83
N LEU A 28 -11.51 -8.83 -17.88
CA LEU A 28 -12.10 -7.94 -16.88
C LEU A 28 -12.51 -8.73 -15.63
N VAL A 29 -11.74 -8.57 -14.56
CA VAL A 29 -12.00 -9.17 -13.26
C VAL A 29 -12.54 -8.13 -12.28
N THR A 30 -13.25 -8.59 -11.25
CA THR A 30 -13.77 -7.73 -10.20
C THR A 30 -12.75 -7.62 -9.08
N TYR A 31 -12.60 -6.43 -8.52
CA TYR A 31 -11.75 -6.14 -7.37
C TYR A 31 -12.59 -5.51 -6.26
N ARG A 32 -12.17 -5.72 -5.02
CA ARG A 32 -12.77 -5.13 -3.81
C ARG A 32 -11.71 -4.43 -2.98
N VAL A 33 -12.02 -3.22 -2.54
CA VAL A 33 -11.23 -2.45 -1.58
C VAL A 33 -11.93 -2.54 -0.23
N GLN A 34 -11.21 -3.05 0.76
CA GLN A 34 -11.72 -3.28 2.11
C GLN A 34 -10.69 -2.91 3.17
N ASP A 35 -11.12 -2.87 4.42
CA ASP A 35 -10.20 -2.79 5.55
C ASP A 35 -9.16 -3.91 5.54
N PHE A 36 -7.94 -3.55 5.94
CA PHE A 36 -6.89 -4.50 6.26
C PHE A 36 -7.23 -5.29 7.53
N THR A 37 -6.93 -6.59 7.51
CA THR A 37 -7.06 -7.48 8.68
C THR A 37 -5.69 -7.87 9.21
N GLU A 38 -5.53 -7.86 10.54
CA GLU A 38 -4.24 -8.00 11.22
C GLU A 38 -3.53 -9.34 10.98
N ASP A 39 -4.28 -10.38 10.59
CA ASP A 39 -3.76 -11.72 10.27
C ASP A 39 -2.82 -11.72 9.05
N ARG A 40 -2.87 -10.69 8.20
CA ARG A 40 -2.07 -10.58 6.97
C ARG A 40 -0.91 -9.58 7.09
N HIS A 41 -0.45 -9.28 8.31
CA HIS A 41 0.58 -8.26 8.55
C HIS A 41 1.91 -8.58 7.88
N ALA A 42 2.36 -9.83 7.97
CA ALA A 42 3.59 -10.26 7.30
C ALA A 42 3.48 -10.13 5.77
N ASP A 43 2.34 -10.52 5.21
CA ASP A 43 2.09 -10.51 3.77
C ASP A 43 2.10 -9.10 3.20
N VAL A 44 1.46 -8.14 3.89
CA VAL A 44 1.44 -6.75 3.39
C VAL A 44 2.83 -6.12 3.47
N ILE A 45 3.59 -6.37 4.54
CA ILE A 45 4.97 -5.88 4.66
C ILE A 45 5.84 -6.46 3.56
N GLN A 46 5.69 -7.75 3.26
CA GLN A 46 6.41 -8.39 2.17
C GLN A 46 6.01 -7.79 0.81
N HIS A 47 4.71 -7.56 0.58
CA HIS A 47 4.21 -6.91 -0.63
C HIS A 47 4.83 -5.52 -0.84
N TYR A 48 4.96 -4.71 0.22
CA TYR A 48 5.64 -3.41 0.15
C TYR A 48 7.14 -3.55 -0.14
N ARG A 49 7.82 -4.54 0.44
CA ARG A 49 9.25 -4.77 0.16
C ARG A 49 9.50 -5.10 -1.30
N GLU A 50 8.63 -5.94 -1.89
CA GLU A 50 8.80 -6.44 -3.25
C GLU A 50 8.35 -5.44 -4.32
N ASN A 51 7.32 -4.62 -4.04
CA ASN A 51 6.67 -3.81 -5.07
C ASN A 51 6.79 -2.28 -4.84
N PHE A 52 7.12 -1.81 -3.64
CA PHE A 52 7.12 -0.37 -3.33
C PHE A 52 8.51 0.22 -3.22
N VAL A 53 9.45 -0.46 -2.54
CA VAL A 53 10.75 0.15 -2.17
C VAL A 53 11.60 0.51 -3.39
N ASP A 54 11.62 -0.35 -4.40
CA ASP A 54 12.46 -0.15 -5.59
C ASP A 54 11.75 0.68 -6.68
N ASP A 55 10.42 0.75 -6.66
CA ASP A 55 9.62 1.46 -7.65
C ASP A 55 9.26 2.91 -7.21
N GLU A 56 9.15 3.18 -5.90
CA GLU A 56 8.82 4.52 -5.41
C GLU A 56 10.03 5.46 -5.54
N PRO A 57 9.90 6.63 -6.22
CA PRO A 57 11.04 7.47 -6.56
C PRO A 57 11.91 7.92 -5.38
N LEU A 58 11.32 8.23 -4.22
CA LEU A 58 12.08 8.67 -3.05
C LEU A 58 12.82 7.50 -2.39
N ALA A 59 12.17 6.34 -2.26
CA ALA A 59 12.77 5.14 -1.72
C ALA A 59 13.91 4.62 -2.62
N ALA A 60 13.67 4.58 -3.94
CA ALA A 60 14.64 4.16 -4.93
C ALA A 60 15.85 5.10 -4.98
N SER A 61 15.63 6.43 -5.02
CA SER A 61 16.72 7.41 -5.05
C SER A 61 17.60 7.38 -3.79
N ARG A 62 17.03 7.00 -2.64
CA ARG A 62 17.73 6.82 -1.37
C ARG A 62 18.31 5.42 -1.20
N LYS A 63 18.07 4.50 -2.14
CA LYS A 63 18.50 3.09 -2.12
C LYS A 63 18.10 2.40 -0.81
N ILE A 64 16.86 2.63 -0.37
CA ILE A 64 16.37 2.09 0.91
C ILE A 64 16.53 0.56 0.95
N SER A 65 16.24 -0.15 -0.14
CA SER A 65 16.40 -1.61 -0.28
C SER A 65 17.83 -2.12 0.00
N SER A 66 18.86 -1.30 -0.27
CA SER A 66 20.26 -1.66 -0.05
C SER A 66 20.72 -1.47 1.40
N SER A 67 19.99 -0.70 2.22
CA SER A 67 20.36 -0.38 3.59
C SER A 67 19.49 -1.14 4.59
N LYS A 68 20.09 -2.05 5.34
CA LYS A 68 19.39 -2.81 6.39
C LYS A 68 18.77 -1.90 7.46
N VAL A 69 19.42 -0.78 7.78
CA VAL A 69 18.92 0.19 8.78
C VAL A 69 17.69 0.92 8.22
N ALA A 70 17.77 1.45 7.01
CA ALA A 70 16.64 2.15 6.38
C ALA A 70 15.44 1.21 6.17
N MET A 71 15.69 -0.05 5.79
CA MET A 71 14.65 -1.08 5.69
C MET A 71 14.01 -1.39 7.04
N ALA A 72 14.78 -1.45 8.13
CA ALA A 72 14.21 -1.67 9.46
C ALA A 72 13.33 -0.50 9.90
N GLU A 73 13.77 0.74 9.66
CA GLU A 73 13.03 1.95 10.00
C GLU A 73 11.72 2.06 9.21
N ILE A 74 11.75 1.83 7.88
CA ILE A 74 10.55 1.94 7.05
C ILE A 74 9.53 0.83 7.36
N VAL A 75 10.00 -0.38 7.68
CA VAL A 75 9.12 -1.50 8.09
C VAL A 75 8.49 -1.20 9.46
N ALA A 76 9.24 -0.61 10.40
CA ALA A 76 8.69 -0.18 11.67
C ALA A 76 7.61 0.90 11.47
N PHE A 77 7.83 1.85 10.57
CA PHE A 77 6.83 2.86 10.20
C PHE A 77 5.57 2.26 9.57
N TRP A 78 5.71 1.28 8.67
CA TRP A 78 4.57 0.60 8.08
C TRP A 78 3.78 -0.21 9.11
N SER A 79 4.48 -0.92 10.00
CA SER A 79 3.85 -1.67 11.10
C SER A 79 3.04 -0.74 12.01
N TRP A 80 3.62 0.40 12.37
CA TRP A 80 2.94 1.42 13.16
C TRP A 80 1.68 1.97 12.46
N CYS A 81 1.70 2.15 11.13
CA CYS A 81 0.52 2.56 10.38
C CYS A 81 -0.58 1.48 10.40
N LEU A 82 -0.21 0.21 10.28
CA LEU A 82 -1.15 -0.92 10.26
C LEU A 82 -1.90 -1.05 11.60
N GLU A 83 -1.20 -0.82 12.71
CA GLU A 83 -1.80 -0.80 14.06
C GLU A 83 -2.89 0.27 14.24
N GLN A 84 -2.90 1.33 13.43
CA GLN A 84 -3.95 2.35 13.49
C GLN A 84 -5.30 1.87 12.93
N ARG A 85 -5.34 0.68 12.32
CA ARG A 85 -6.55 0.08 11.72
C ARG A 85 -7.23 0.99 10.71
N MET A 86 -6.46 1.74 9.93
CA MET A 86 -6.98 2.63 8.88
C MET A 86 -6.57 2.23 7.48
N THR A 87 -5.58 1.34 7.35
CA THR A 87 -5.10 0.81 6.07
C THR A 87 -6.21 0.08 5.33
N VAL A 88 -6.29 0.32 4.03
CA VAL A 88 -7.19 -0.41 3.12
C VAL A 88 -6.37 -1.26 2.16
N VAL A 89 -6.93 -2.40 1.79
CA VAL A 89 -6.33 -3.37 0.87
C VAL A 89 -7.29 -3.69 -0.26
N CYS A 90 -6.72 -3.86 -1.45
CA CYS A 90 -7.40 -4.30 -2.64
C CYS A 90 -7.14 -5.79 -2.87
N TYR A 91 -8.23 -6.56 -2.98
CA TYR A 91 -8.21 -7.97 -3.34
C TYR A 91 -8.91 -8.18 -4.68
N LYS A 92 -8.44 -9.18 -5.44
CA LYS A 92 -9.17 -9.72 -6.59
C LYS A 92 -10.32 -10.59 -6.09
N ASP A 93 -11.49 -10.46 -6.71
CA ASP A 93 -12.65 -11.24 -6.30
C ASP A 93 -12.43 -12.73 -6.52
N GLY A 94 -12.77 -13.56 -5.53
CA GLY A 94 -12.43 -14.99 -5.50
C GLY A 94 -10.96 -15.34 -5.20
N SER A 95 -10.10 -14.36 -4.90
CA SER A 95 -8.72 -14.58 -4.43
C SER A 95 -8.45 -13.80 -3.13
N ASP A 96 -7.50 -14.30 -2.33
CA ASP A 96 -7.00 -13.66 -1.12
C ASP A 96 -5.60 -13.03 -1.33
N GLU A 97 -5.21 -12.89 -2.59
CA GLU A 97 -3.99 -12.22 -3.03
C GLU A 97 -4.12 -10.69 -2.91
N ILE A 98 -3.11 -10.08 -2.30
CA ILE A 98 -3.02 -8.62 -2.14
C ILE A 98 -2.58 -8.02 -3.47
N VAL A 99 -3.52 -7.36 -4.15
CA VAL A 99 -3.26 -6.66 -5.43
C VAL A 99 -2.63 -5.30 -5.18
N GLY A 100 -2.99 -4.68 -4.06
CA GLY A 100 -2.40 -3.43 -3.60
C GLY A 100 -2.89 -3.06 -2.22
N ALA A 101 -2.10 -2.28 -1.51
CA ALA A 101 -2.43 -1.78 -0.19
C ALA A 101 -2.15 -0.28 -0.11
N ASN A 102 -2.90 0.43 0.74
CA ASN A 102 -2.65 1.83 1.03
C ASN A 102 -2.58 2.03 2.55
N LEU A 103 -1.38 2.31 3.04
CA LEU A 103 -1.12 2.61 4.45
C LEU A 103 -1.65 4.00 4.80
N LEU A 104 -2.60 4.04 5.72
CA LEU A 104 -3.29 5.26 6.12
C LEU A 104 -3.10 5.52 7.62
N HIS A 105 -2.92 6.79 7.98
CA HIS A 105 -2.96 7.25 9.35
C HIS A 105 -3.66 8.61 9.41
N VAL A 106 -4.17 8.97 10.59
CA VAL A 106 -4.77 10.29 10.83
C VAL A 106 -3.73 11.22 11.44
N ALA A 107 -3.35 12.25 10.67
CA ALA A 107 -2.52 13.33 11.18
C ALA A 107 -3.36 14.23 12.11
N THR A 108 -2.85 14.47 13.32
CA THR A 108 -3.45 15.40 14.28
C THR A 108 -2.40 16.46 14.65
N PRO A 109 -2.79 17.69 15.03
CA PRO A 109 -1.83 18.74 15.39
C PRO A 109 -0.85 18.32 16.51
N GLU A 110 -1.34 17.51 17.45
CA GLU A 110 -0.56 16.95 18.57
C GLU A 110 0.40 15.83 18.12
N LYS A 111 0.04 15.07 17.07
CA LYS A 111 0.90 14.12 16.38
C LYS A 111 1.49 14.74 15.10
N SER A 112 1.91 16.00 15.16
CA SER A 112 2.86 16.48 14.16
C SER A 112 4.14 15.68 14.36
N ILE A 113 4.44 14.80 13.40
CA ILE A 113 5.65 13.99 13.44
C ILE A 113 6.82 14.97 13.51
N SER A 114 7.47 15.05 14.67
CA SER A 114 8.57 15.97 14.91
C SER A 114 9.71 15.64 13.96
N SER A 115 9.89 16.52 12.97
CA SER A 115 11.13 16.82 12.23
C SER A 115 12.20 15.72 12.25
N GLY A 116 11.99 14.67 11.45
CA GLY A 116 12.99 13.63 11.23
C GLY A 116 12.46 12.44 10.43
N THR A 117 11.18 12.14 10.55
CA THR A 117 10.54 11.09 9.76
C THR A 117 10.06 11.70 8.45
N TYR A 118 10.56 11.18 7.33
CA TYR A 118 10.04 11.48 6.01
C TYR A 118 8.55 11.13 5.98
N VAL A 119 7.68 12.15 6.12
CA VAL A 119 6.31 12.03 5.67
C VAL A 119 6.44 11.91 4.15
N LEU A 120 6.48 10.67 3.67
CA LEU A 120 6.02 10.36 2.32
C LEU A 120 4.58 10.85 2.31
N ARG A 121 4.39 12.14 2.00
CA ARG A 121 3.11 12.64 1.50
C ARG A 121 2.76 11.64 0.45
N THR A 122 1.65 10.93 0.65
CA THR A 122 1.15 9.93 -0.27
C THR A 122 1.15 10.56 -1.66
N CYS A 123 2.24 10.34 -2.40
CA CYS A 123 2.24 10.37 -3.84
C CYS A 123 1.07 9.49 -4.17
N ARG A 124 0.07 10.03 -4.89
CA ARG A 124 -1.08 9.28 -5.36
C ARG A 124 -0.63 7.90 -5.78
N THR A 125 -0.76 6.91 -4.91
CA THR A 125 -0.81 5.52 -5.34
C THR A 125 -2.23 5.40 -5.86
N ALA A 126 -2.45 6.01 -7.03
CA ALA A 126 -3.32 5.39 -7.99
C ALA A 126 -2.86 3.93 -8.00
N VAL A 127 -3.79 3.02 -7.80
CA VAL A 127 -3.58 1.62 -8.14
C VAL A 127 -3.20 1.64 -9.62
N THR A 128 -1.91 1.75 -9.93
CA THR A 128 -1.41 1.57 -11.27
C THR A 128 -1.42 0.07 -11.45
N VAL A 129 -2.57 -0.46 -11.84
CA VAL A 129 -2.62 -1.76 -12.51
C VAL A 129 -1.62 -1.61 -13.64
N LYS A 130 -0.53 -2.40 -13.62
CA LYS A 130 0.49 -2.42 -14.67
C LYS A 130 -0.23 -2.69 -15.99
N THR A 131 -0.61 -1.64 -16.71
CA THR A 131 -0.83 -1.76 -18.14
C THR A 131 0.57 -1.91 -18.71
N SER A 132 0.93 -3.13 -19.12
CA SER A 132 2.13 -3.36 -19.91
C SER A 132 2.04 -2.47 -21.15
N ASP A 133 2.77 -1.36 -21.16
CA ASP A 133 2.96 -0.59 -22.38
C ASP A 133 3.65 -1.50 -23.41
N PRO A 134 3.13 -1.62 -24.63
CA PRO A 134 3.78 -2.42 -25.66
C PRO A 134 5.15 -1.80 -25.97
N LYS A 135 6.20 -2.60 -25.73
CA LYS A 135 7.59 -2.30 -26.07
C LYS A 135 7.64 -1.82 -27.53
N PRO A 136 8.16 -0.61 -27.83
CA PRO A 136 8.27 -0.17 -29.21
C PRO A 136 9.19 -1.14 -29.95
N ALA A 137 8.68 -1.70 -31.04
CA ALA A 137 9.45 -2.54 -31.95
C ALA A 137 10.64 -1.71 -32.45
N ALA A 138 11.85 -2.22 -32.24
CA ALA A 138 13.05 -1.69 -32.86
C ALA A 138 12.85 -1.76 -34.38
N GLN A 139 12.85 -0.60 -35.03
CA GLN A 139 13.00 -0.51 -36.48
C GLN A 139 14.50 -0.57 -36.79
N GLU A 140 14.84 -1.56 -37.62
CA GLU A 140 16.16 -1.84 -38.20
C GLU A 140 16.51 -0.85 -39.32
#